data_AF-A0A925VMI1-F1
#
_entry.id   AF-A0A925VMI1-F1
#
_cell.length_a   1.000
_cell.length_b   1.000
_cell.length_c   1.000
_cell.angle_alpha   90.00
_cell.angle_beta   90.00
_cell.angle_gamma   90.00
#
_symmetry.space_group_name_H-M   'P 1'
#
loop_
_entity.id
_entity.type
_entity.pdbx_description
1 polymer ?
#
loop_
_entity_poly.entity_id
_entity_poly.type
_entity_poly.pdbx_seq_one_letter_code
_entity_poly.pdbx_strand_id
1 'polypeptide(L)'
;STTYKLFRAARATNLQWTQYLPTSDTLFSDTLVYVDRAFQLSIEQRDNQQYAGAGSARLVLVRKQKGDPWRMRSWYDRSEF
;
A
#
# COMPACT_ATOMS: atom_id res chain seq x y z
N SER A 1 7.24 1.17 17.41
CA SER A 1 7.00 0.11 18.44
C SER A 1 5.50 -0.17 18.61
N THR A 2 4.63 0.82 18.44
CA THR A 2 3.16 0.73 18.64
C THR A 2 2.42 -0.10 17.58
N THR A 3 2.73 0.10 16.29
CA THR A 3 2.06 -0.54 15.15
C THR A 3 2.17 -2.07 15.14
N TYR A 4 3.35 -2.63 15.49
CA TYR A 4 3.57 -4.08 15.55
C TYR A 4 2.68 -4.79 16.58
N LYS A 5 2.47 -4.19 17.75
CA LYS A 5 1.61 -4.75 18.79
C LYS A 5 0.14 -4.73 18.37
N LEU A 6 -0.26 -3.71 17.62
CA LEU A 6 -1.62 -3.51 17.12
C LEU A 6 -2.07 -4.65 16.20
N PHE A 7 -1.19 -5.12 15.30
CA PHE A 7 -1.48 -6.24 14.40
C PHE A 7 -1.45 -7.61 15.09
N ARG A 8 -0.66 -7.81 16.15
CA ARG A 8 -0.65 -9.09 16.90
C ARG A 8 -1.95 -9.35 17.66
N ALA A 9 -2.60 -8.30 18.14
CA ALA A 9 -3.86 -8.39 18.88
C ALA A 9 -5.11 -8.38 17.97
N ALA A 10 -4.93 -8.23 16.65
CA ALA A 10 -6.02 -8.13 15.69
C ALA A 10 -6.80 -9.45 15.59
N ARG A 11 -8.12 -9.35 15.68
CA ARG A 11 -9.08 -10.36 15.26
C ARG A 11 -9.29 -10.33 13.75
N ALA A 12 -9.39 -9.12 13.20
CA ALA A 12 -9.57 -8.90 11.77
C ALA A 12 -8.76 -7.68 11.32
N THR A 13 -8.32 -7.73 10.06
CA THR A 13 -7.64 -6.61 9.39
C THR A 13 -8.20 -6.53 7.97
N ASN A 14 -8.68 -5.35 7.59
CA ASN A 14 -9.17 -5.08 6.24
C ASN A 14 -8.39 -3.91 5.65
N LEU A 15 -7.88 -4.12 4.44
CA LEU A 15 -7.16 -3.12 3.66
C LEU A 15 -7.91 -2.93 2.33
N GLN A 16 -8.44 -1.73 2.12
CA GLN A 16 -9.13 -1.36 0.91
C GLN A 16 -8.35 -0.29 0.15
N TRP A 17 -7.96 -0.60 -1.09
CA TRP A 17 -7.38 0.38 -2.00
C TRP A 17 -8.49 1.25 -2.58
N THR A 18 -8.38 2.58 -2.43
CA THR A 18 -9.48 3.50 -2.74
C THR A 18 -9.27 4.30 -4.01
N GLN A 19 -8.02 4.65 -4.37
CA GLN A 19 -7.76 5.51 -5.53
C GLN A 19 -6.40 5.26 -6.22
N TYR A 20 -6.42 5.36 -7.56
CA TYR A 20 -5.24 5.58 -8.40
C TYR A 20 -4.81 7.04 -8.23
N LEU A 21 -3.69 7.31 -7.55
CA LEU A 21 -3.14 8.66 -7.57
C LEU A 21 -2.40 8.84 -8.91
N PRO A 22 -2.58 9.98 -9.60
CA PRO A 22 -2.13 10.18 -10.99
C PRO A 22 -0.60 10.29 -11.17
N THR A 23 0.20 9.98 -10.15
CA THR A 23 1.67 10.06 -10.16
C THR A 23 2.35 8.82 -10.77
N SER A 24 1.68 8.09 -11.68
CA SER A 24 2.32 7.04 -12.47
C SER A 24 3.30 7.66 -13.47
N ASP A 25 4.51 7.95 -12.99
CA ASP A 25 5.58 8.50 -13.80
C ASP A 25 6.28 7.38 -14.58
N THR A 26 5.90 7.24 -15.84
CA THR A 26 6.63 6.46 -16.85
C THR A 26 7.45 7.36 -17.78
N LEU A 27 7.46 8.68 -17.58
CA LEU A 27 8.04 9.64 -18.54
C LEU A 27 9.53 9.40 -18.76
N PHE A 28 10.20 8.77 -17.79
CA PHE A 28 11.64 8.53 -17.80
C PHE A 28 12.03 7.06 -17.99
N SER A 29 11.07 6.12 -18.03
CA SER A 29 11.39 4.70 -18.18
C SER A 29 10.25 3.86 -18.74
N ASP A 30 10.57 3.08 -19.76
CA ASP A 30 9.70 2.04 -20.29
C ASP A 30 9.73 0.75 -19.45
N THR A 31 10.54 0.64 -18.40
CA THR A 31 10.71 -0.60 -17.62
C THR A 31 10.55 -0.42 -16.11
N LEU A 32 10.33 0.82 -15.65
CA LEU A 32 10.16 1.19 -14.25
C LEU A 32 9.01 2.21 -14.14
N VAL A 33 8.10 1.97 -13.20
CA VAL A 33 7.05 2.94 -12.85
C VAL A 33 6.84 2.98 -11.34
N TYR A 34 6.57 4.18 -10.84
CA TYR A 34 6.15 4.42 -9.47
C TYR A 34 4.66 4.64 -9.45
N VAL A 35 3.92 3.92 -8.61
CA VAL A 35 2.46 4.03 -8.52
C VAL A 35 2.09 4.36 -7.10
N ASP A 36 1.45 5.51 -6.90
CA ASP A 36 0.93 5.88 -5.59
C ASP A 36 -0.53 5.45 -5.44
N ARG A 37 -0.86 4.87 -4.28
CA ARG A 37 -2.18 4.36 -3.95
C ARG A 37 -2.62 4.88 -2.61
N ALA A 38 -3.82 5.42 -2.55
CA ALA A 38 -4.50 5.62 -1.28
C ALA A 38 -5.13 4.30 -0.82
N PHE A 39 -5.15 4.08 0.49
CA PHE A 39 -5.87 2.99 1.11
C PHE A 39 -6.58 3.42 2.38
N GLN A 40 -7.58 2.64 2.76
CA GLN A 40 -8.20 2.64 4.08
C GLN A 40 -7.85 1.33 4.77
N LEU A 41 -7.46 1.42 6.03
CA LEU A 41 -7.11 0.30 6.89
C LEU A 41 -8.06 0.31 8.08
N SER A 42 -8.71 -0.82 8.34
CA SER A 42 -9.46 -1.05 9.56
C SER A 42 -8.95 -2.29 10.27
N ILE A 43 -8.70 -2.18 11.58
CA ILE A 43 -8.24 -3.27 12.44
C ILE A 43 -9.21 -3.40 13.59
N GLU A 44 -9.70 -4.61 13.79
CA GLU A 44 -10.56 -4.96 14.91
C GLU A 44 -9.78 -5.87 15.86
N GLN A 45 -9.77 -5.55 17.14
CA GLN A 45 -9.17 -6.35 18.20
C GLN A 45 -10.20 -7.18 18.95
N ARG A 46 -9.72 -8.17 19.70
CA ARG A 46 -10.58 -9.15 20.40
C ARG A 46 -11.44 -8.55 21.51
N ASP A 47 -11.06 -7.39 22.02
CA ASP A 47 -11.75 -6.63 23.06
C ASP A 47 -12.75 -5.60 22.47
N ASN A 48 -13.16 -5.80 21.21
CA ASN A 48 -14.00 -4.87 20.44
C ASN A 48 -13.36 -3.51 20.14
N GLN A 49 -12.06 -3.30 20.39
CA GLN A 49 -11.40 -2.07 19.95
C GLN A 49 -11.28 -2.04 18.42
N GLN A 50 -11.62 -0.89 17.83
CA GLN A 50 -11.54 -0.64 16.40
C GLN A 50 -10.57 0.50 16.12
N TYR A 51 -9.66 0.26 15.18
CA TYR A 51 -8.75 1.25 14.64
C TYR A 51 -9.07 1.43 13.16
N ALA A 52 -9.18 2.69 12.73
CA ALA A 52 -9.35 3.02 11.33
C ALA A 52 -8.37 4.12 10.95
N GLY A 53 -7.74 3.99 9.80
CA GLY A 53 -6.78 4.97 9.29
C GLY A 53 -6.81 5.00 7.77
N ALA A 54 -6.54 6.18 7.22
CA ALA A 54 -6.26 6.35 5.80
C ALA A 54 -4.74 6.49 5.62
N GLY A 55 -4.25 5.98 4.50
CA GLY A 55 -2.83 5.94 4.22
C GLY A 55 -2.54 5.98 2.73
N SER A 56 -1.25 6.01 2.41
CA SER A 56 -0.82 5.79 1.03
C SER A 56 0.40 4.90 0.96
N ALA A 57 0.46 4.08 -0.08
CA ALA A 57 1.63 3.28 -0.39
C ALA A 57 2.17 3.69 -1.76
N ARG A 58 3.50 3.74 -1.88
CA ARG A 58 4.14 3.80 -3.20
C ARG A 58 4.57 2.39 -3.58
N LEU A 59 4.11 1.95 -4.74
CA LEU A 59 4.49 0.69 -5.36
C LEU A 59 5.55 0.96 -6.42
N VAL A 60 6.63 0.18 -6.39
CA VAL A 60 7.67 0.20 -7.41
C VAL A 60 7.46 -1.01 -8.32
N LEU A 61 7.03 -0.75 -9.55
CA LEU A 61 6.79 -1.79 -10.53
C LEU A 61 7.91 -1.80 -11.56
N VAL A 62 8.34 -3.00 -11.93
CA VAL A 62 9.35 -3.22 -12.97
C VAL A 62 8.84 -4.23 -13.99
N ARG A 63 9.33 -4.13 -15.22
CA ARG A 63 9.18 -5.15 -16.26
C ARG A 63 10.51 -5.32 -16.98
N LYS A 64 10.75 -6.48 -17.59
CA LYS A 64 12.05 -6.74 -18.24
C LYS A 64 12.18 -5.97 -19.56
N GLN A 65 11.12 -5.97 -20.36
CA GLN A 65 11.06 -5.28 -21.65
C GLN A 65 9.74 -4.55 -21.84
N LYS A 66 9.69 -3.66 -22.84
CA LYS A 66 8.46 -2.99 -23.24
C LYS A 66 7.45 -4.05 -23.73
N GLY A 67 6.24 -4.01 -23.18
CA GLY A 67 5.18 -4.99 -23.50
C GLY A 67 5.08 -6.14 -22.50
N ASP A 68 6.11 -6.38 -21.68
CA ASP A 68 6.03 -7.37 -20.61
C ASP A 68 5.05 -6.93 -19.51
N PRO A 69 4.43 -7.89 -18.79
CA PRO A 69 3.64 -7.61 -17.61
C PRO A 69 4.48 -6.94 -16.51
N TRP A 70 3.89 -5.94 -15.86
CA TRP A 70 4.49 -5.31 -14.69
C TRP A 70 4.50 -6.26 -13.49
N ARG A 71 5.60 -6.27 -12.76
CA ARG A 71 5.74 -6.98 -11.49
C ARG A 71 6.15 -6.01 -10.40
N MET A 72 5.57 -6.19 -9.22
CA MET A 72 5.97 -5.41 -8.05
C MET A 72 7.36 -5.84 -7.59
N ARG A 73 8.30 -4.89 -7.54
CA ARG A 73 9.65 -5.09 -6.99
C ARG A 73 9.69 -4.79 -5.50
N SER A 74 9.07 -3.69 -5.11
CA SER A 74 8.99 -3.26 -3.72
C SER A 74 7.77 -2.37 -3.53
N TRP A 75 7.40 -2.18 -2.27
CA TRP A 75 6.43 -1.19 -1.85
C TRP A 75 6.94 -0.55 -0.57
N TYR A 76 6.49 0.67 -0.29
CA TYR A 76 6.69 1.29 1.00
C TYR A 76 5.47 2.07 1.42
N ASP A 77 5.17 1.98 2.70
CA ASP A 77 4.10 2.72 3.36
C ASP A 77 4.54 4.17 3.61
N ARG A 78 3.64 5.12 3.35
CA ARG A 78 3.81 6.56 3.64
C ARG A 78 2.75 7.07 4.60
N SER A 79 2.22 6.19 5.43
CA SER A 79 1.15 6.51 6.35
C SER A 79 1.71 6.87 7.72
N GLU A 80 0.98 7.69 8.47
CA GLU A 80 1.47 8.26 9.74
C GLU A 80 0.97 7.51 11.00
N PHE A 81 0.51 6.26 10.87
CA PHE A 81 -0.13 5.51 11.97
C PHE A 81 0.83 4.71 12.89
#